data_AF-A0A1Q7ZIS0-F1
#
_entry.id   AF-A0A1Q7ZIS0-F1
#
_cell.length_a   1.000
_cell.length_b   1.000
_cell.length_c   1.000
_cell.angle_alpha   90.00
_cell.angle_beta   90.00
_cell.angle_gamma   90.00
#
_symmetry.space_group_name_H-M   'P 1'
#
loop_
_entity.id
_entity.type
_entity.pdbx_description
1 polymer ?
#
loop_
_entity_poly.entity_id
_entity_poly.type
_entity_poly.pdbx_seq_one_letter_code
_entity_poly.pdbx_strand_id
1 'polypeptide(L)' 'MTKNVSDETPLLGSGLIDSLGILEVVGFLEKQFGMTITDEELSPENFGSVHALNDFVNSKRKEL' A
#
# COMPACT_ATOMS: atom_id res chain seq x y z
N MET A 1 -15.78 14.65 13.45
CA MET A 1 -16.30 13.46 12.73
C MET A 1 -15.11 12.57 12.43
N THR A 2 -14.94 11.46 13.16
CA THR A 2 -13.90 10.47 12.87
C THR A 2 -14.32 9.75 11.59
N LYS A 3 -13.68 10.07 10.48
CA LYS A 3 -13.93 9.45 9.17
C LYS A 3 -13.52 7.97 9.33
N ASN A 4 -14.50 7.07 9.35
CA ASN A 4 -14.28 5.64 9.51
C ASN A 4 -13.68 5.12 8.20
N VAL A 5 -12.36 4.97 8.16
CA VAL A 5 -11.65 4.42 7.00
C VAL A 5 -11.73 2.90 7.12
N SER A 6 -12.59 2.29 6.31
CA SER A 6 -12.59 0.83 6.15
C SER A 6 -11.38 0.39 5.34
N ASP A 7 -10.97 -0.87 5.48
CA ASP A 7 -9.79 -1.44 4.83
C ASP A 7 -9.88 -1.39 3.28
N GLU A 8 -11.11 -1.40 2.77
CA GLU A 8 -11.45 -1.28 1.34
C GLU A 8 -11.48 0.17 0.83
N THR A 9 -11.26 1.16 1.72
CA THR A 9 -11.33 2.57 1.33
C THR A 9 -10.21 2.88 0.33
N PRO A 10 -10.53 3.51 -0.82
CA PRO A 10 -9.51 3.87 -1.81
C PRO A 10 -8.56 4.91 -1.23
N LEU A 11 -7.28 4.61 -1.06
CA LEU A 11 -6.30 5.51 -0.45
C LEU A 11 -6.00 6.71 -1.37
N LEU A 12 -5.79 6.44 -2.66
CA LEU A 12 -5.49 7.46 -3.68
C LEU A 12 -6.72 8.26 -4.09
N GLY A 13 -7.84 7.56 -4.31
CA GLY A 13 -9.08 8.18 -4.81
C GLY A 13 -9.86 8.97 -3.75
N SER A 14 -9.65 8.68 -2.45
CA SER A 14 -10.38 9.36 -1.36
C SER A 14 -9.68 10.61 -0.82
N GLY A 15 -8.49 10.94 -1.35
CA GLY A 15 -7.63 12.02 -0.86
C GLY A 15 -7.00 11.74 0.49
N LEU A 16 -6.88 10.47 0.89
CA LEU A 16 -6.14 10.06 2.09
C LEU A 16 -4.64 10.01 1.85
N ILE A 17 -4.24 9.59 0.65
CA ILE A 17 -2.84 9.47 0.22
C ILE A 17 -2.72 10.08 -1.17
N ASP A 18 -1.73 10.95 -1.36
CA ASP A 18 -1.34 11.48 -2.67
C ASP A 18 -0.31 10.55 -3.36
N SER A 19 -0.04 10.77 -4.64
CA SER A 19 0.95 9.99 -5.40
C SER A 19 2.34 9.94 -4.74
N LEU A 20 2.74 11.03 -4.07
CA LEU A 20 4.00 11.07 -3.30
C LEU A 20 3.91 10.30 -1.98
N GLY A 21 2.73 10.23 -1.37
CA GLY A 21 2.52 9.50 -0.12
C GLY A 21 2.64 7.99 -0.28
N ILE A 22 2.38 7.45 -1.50
CA ILE A 22 2.64 6.04 -1.78
C ILE A 22 4.12 5.72 -1.59
N LEU A 23 5.02 6.58 -2.06
CA LEU A 23 6.47 6.34 -1.98
C LEU A 23 6.95 6.24 -0.53
N GLU A 24 6.37 7.05 0.38
CA GLU A 24 6.62 6.95 1.82
C GLU A 24 6.13 5.61 2.40
N VAL A 25 4.94 5.16 2.01
CA VAL A 25 4.39 3.85 2.43
C VAL A 25 5.26 2.71 1.91
N VAL A 26 5.68 2.79 0.65
CA VAL A 26 6.59 1.82 0.01
C VAL A 26 7.90 1.76 0.79
N GLY A 27 8.58 2.88 0.99
CA GLY A 27 9.84 2.91 1.74
C GLY A 27 9.69 2.42 3.19
N PHE A 28 8.53 2.68 3.82
CA PHE A 28 8.21 2.12 5.13
C PHE A 28 8.09 0.58 5.07
N LEU A 29 7.35 0.03 4.11
CA LEU A 29 7.18 -1.41 3.95
C LEU A 29 8.51 -2.10 3.63
N GLU A 30 9.31 -1.53 2.72
CA GLU A 30 10.62 -2.06 2.36
C GLU A 30 11.54 -2.14 3.58
N LYS A 31 11.55 -1.09 4.40
CA LYS A 31 12.36 -1.04 5.62
C LYS A 31 11.83 -1.97 6.73
N GLN A 32 10.51 -2.04 6.89
CA GLN A 32 9.87 -2.80 7.97
C GLN A 32 9.91 -4.32 7.70
N PHE A 33 9.73 -4.72 6.45
CA PHE A 33 9.67 -6.13 6.04
C PHE A 33 10.95 -6.61 5.34
N GLY A 34 11.87 -5.72 4.98
CA GLY A 34 13.11 -6.08 4.29
C GLY A 34 12.88 -6.54 2.85
N MET A 35 11.79 -6.09 2.22
CA MET A 35 11.42 -6.45 0.85
C MET A 35 11.70 -5.29 -0.11
N THR A 36 11.91 -5.58 -1.39
CA THR A 36 12.01 -4.53 -2.43
C THR A 36 10.72 -4.51 -3.24
N ILE A 37 10.15 -3.33 -3.43
CA ILE A 37 8.94 -3.10 -4.22
C ILE A 37 9.37 -2.40 -5.50
N THR A 38 9.02 -2.97 -6.66
CA THR A 38 9.36 -2.37 -7.96
C THR A 38 8.24 -1.46 -8.45
N ASP A 39 8.55 -0.52 -9.34
CA ASP A 39 7.55 0.37 -9.98
C ASP A 39 6.39 -0.40 -10.63
N GLU A 40 6.63 -1.61 -11.14
CA GLU A 40 5.59 -2.46 -11.72
C GLU A 40 4.56 -2.91 -10.68
N GLU A 41 5.01 -3.12 -9.44
CA GLU A 41 4.15 -3.50 -8.32
C GLU A 41 3.43 -2.29 -7.70
N LEU A 42 3.90 -1.07 -7.97
CA LEU A 42 3.26 0.21 -7.60
C LEU A 42 2.03 0.51 -8.44
N SER A 43 1.11 -0.45 -8.49
CA SER A 43 -0.14 -0.34 -9.22
C SER A 43 -1.30 -0.03 -8.26
N PRO A 44 -2.34 0.70 -8.72
CA PRO A 44 -3.51 1.01 -7.91
C PRO A 44 -4.28 -0.24 -7.47
N GLU A 45 -4.04 -1.40 -8.07
CA GLU A 45 -4.56 -2.68 -7.59
C GLU A 45 -3.91 -3.15 -6.28
N ASN A 46 -2.61 -2.87 -6.08
CA ASN A 46 -1.84 -3.28 -4.89
C ASN A 46 -1.80 -2.18 -3.82
N PHE A 47 -1.77 -0.92 -4.24
CA PHE A 47 -1.65 0.26 -3.35
C PHE A 47 -2.94 1.09 -3.27
N GLY A 48 -4.03 0.59 -3.87
CA GLY A 48 -5.31 1.30 -3.91
C GLY A 48 -6.07 1.30 -2.61
N SER A 49 -5.87 0.33 -1.72
CA SER A 49 -6.54 0.21 -0.43
C SER A 49 -5.62 -0.42 0.62
N VAL A 50 -6.01 -0.33 1.90
CA VAL A 50 -5.24 -0.98 2.98
C VAL A 50 -5.31 -2.50 2.84
N HIS A 51 -6.46 -3.03 2.41
CA HIS A 51 -6.64 -4.45 2.14
C HIS A 51 -5.68 -4.94 1.04
N ALA A 52 -5.64 -4.24 -0.10
CA ALA A 52 -4.73 -4.56 -1.20
C ALA A 52 -3.26 -4.53 -0.78
N LEU A 53 -2.88 -3.52 0.02
CA LEU A 53 -1.52 -3.40 0.54
C LEU A 53 -1.15 -4.60 1.43
N ASN A 54 -2.10 -5.03 2.27
CA ASN A 54 -1.92 -6.19 3.14
C ASN A 54 -1.81 -7.49 2.33
N ASP A 55 -2.65 -7.69 1.31
CA ASP A 55 -2.54 -8.85 0.41
C ASP A 55 -1.21 -8.85 -0.34
N PHE A 56 -0.80 -7.70 -0.88
CA PHE A 56 0.47 -7.52 -1.57
C PHE A 56 1.65 -7.92 -0.68
N VAL A 57 1.72 -7.37 0.54
CA VAL A 57 2.78 -7.70 1.51
C VAL A 57 2.76 -9.18 1.87
N ASN A 58 1.59 -9.79 2.06
CA ASN A 58 1.51 -11.22 2.38
C ASN A 58 1.94 -12.12 1.21
N SER A 59 1.60 -11.77 -0.03
CA SER A 59 2.08 -12.47 -1.22
C SER A 59 3.60 -12.36 -1.34
N LYS A 60 4.16 -11.15 -1.25
CA LYS A 60 5.62 -10.91 -1.27
C LYS A 60 6.36 -11.73 -0.23
N ARG A 61 5.83 -11.81 0.98
CA ARG A 61 6.42 -12.58 2.08
C ARG A 61 6.35 -14.09 1.90
N LYS A 62 5.46 -14.60 1.05
CA LYS A 62 5.42 -16.03 0.70
C LYS A 62 6.41 -16.40 -0.40
N GLU A 63 6.79 -15.43 -1.24
CA GLU A 63 7.74 -15.63 -2.33
C GLU A 63 9.21 -15.49 -1.88
N LEU A 64 9.44 -14.86 -0.71
CA LEU A 64 10.73 -14.78 -0.01
C LEU A 64 11.00 -16.01 0.85
#